data_AF-A0A2D9RLQ7-F1
#
_entry.id   AF-A0A2D9RLQ7-F1
#
_cell.length_a   1.000
_cell.length_b   1.000
_cell.length_c   1.000
_cell.angle_alpha   90.00
_cell.angle_beta   90.00
_cell.angle_gamma   90.00
#
_symmetry.space_group_name_H-M   'P 1'
#
loop_
_entity.id
_entity.type
_entity.pdbx_description
1 polymer ?
#
loop_
_entity_poly.entity_id
_entity_poly.type
_entity_poly.pdbx_seq_one_letter_code
_entity_poly.pdbx_strand_id
1 'polypeptide(L)'
;MAVRLRLMRMGKKKQPTYRVVAADSRSPRNGRFIEIIGTYQPRLEPSVVKIDNDRAVHWLKNGAKPSETVEKLLKISGAWADFKGEQFVAPEPPKPKQKGSAKKSADAEQAEAPSEQEVVAEEASNSGDDSDSAEPTDAETASAEEAGAESEEA
;
A
#
# COMPACT_ATOMS: atom_id res chain seq x y z
N MET A 1 11.17 -29.36 -0.09
CA MET A 1 11.60 -27.97 -0.31
C MET A 1 10.48 -27.30 -1.07
N ALA A 2 9.91 -26.20 -0.58
CA ALA A 2 8.73 -25.61 -1.22
C ALA A 2 8.82 -24.08 -1.15
N VAL A 3 8.92 -23.44 -2.30
CA VAL A 3 8.95 -21.97 -2.40
C VAL A 3 7.55 -21.41 -2.25
N ARG A 4 7.40 -20.37 -1.43
CA ARG A 4 6.15 -19.64 -1.24
C ARG A 4 6.35 -18.17 -1.54
N LEU A 5 5.34 -17.56 -2.17
CA LEU A 5 5.28 -16.10 -2.32
C LEU A 5 4.56 -15.53 -1.10
N ARG A 6 5.29 -14.76 -0.30
CA ARG A 6 4.82 -14.25 0.99
C ARG A 6 5.17 -12.79 1.19
N LEU A 7 4.43 -12.15 2.09
CA LEU A 7 4.69 -10.78 2.51
C LEU A 7 5.73 -10.76 3.64
N MET A 8 6.82 -10.05 3.40
CA MET A 8 7.81 -9.74 4.42
C MET A 8 7.52 -8.36 4.98
N ARG A 9 7.37 -8.25 6.31
CA ARG A 9 7.05 -6.98 6.96
C ARG A 9 8.32 -6.18 7.17
N MET A 10 8.31 -4.97 6.62
CA MET A 10 9.30 -3.92 6.77
C MET A 10 8.63 -2.66 7.36
N GLY A 11 9.43 -1.62 7.60
CA GLY A 11 8.94 -0.32 8.05
C GLY A 11 8.95 -0.13 9.56
N LYS A 12 8.46 1.03 10.01
CA LYS A 12 8.50 1.49 11.40
C LYS A 12 7.27 1.01 12.18
N LYS A 13 7.29 1.19 13.51
CA LYS A 13 6.11 1.00 14.36
C LYS A 13 4.95 1.85 13.82
N LYS A 14 3.75 1.28 13.76
CA LYS A 14 2.54 1.88 13.15
C LYS A 14 2.65 2.21 11.66
N GLN A 15 3.77 2.01 10.97
CA GLN A 15 3.93 2.26 9.54
C GLN A 15 4.42 0.99 8.83
N PRO A 16 3.55 -0.02 8.66
CA PRO A 16 3.94 -1.26 8.00
C PRO A 16 4.08 -1.06 6.49
N THR A 17 5.20 -1.51 5.95
CA THR A 17 5.43 -1.67 4.51
C THR A 17 5.74 -3.13 4.25
N TYR A 18 5.24 -3.69 3.16
CA TYR A 18 5.44 -5.08 2.84
C TYR A 18 6.25 -5.24 1.55
N ARG A 19 7.12 -6.24 1.52
CA ARG A 19 7.74 -6.72 0.28
C ARG A 19 7.10 -8.04 -0.09
N VAL A 20 6.80 -8.24 -1.37
CA VAL A 20 6.39 -9.53 -1.93
C VAL A 20 7.67 -10.28 -2.25
N VAL A 21 7.87 -11.43 -1.60
CA VAL A 21 9.17 -12.13 -1.63
C VAL A 21 8.95 -13.62 -1.93
N ALA A 22 9.81 -14.17 -2.79
CA ALA A 22 9.97 -15.60 -2.98
C ALA A 22 10.94 -16.15 -1.92
N ALA A 23 10.46 -17.06 -1.08
CA ALA A 23 11.28 -17.68 -0.05
C ALA A 23 10.87 -19.13 0.19
N ASP A 24 11.79 -19.94 0.72
CA ASP A 24 11.45 -21.30 1.17
C ASP A 24 10.47 -21.24 2.36
N SER A 25 9.52 -22.16 2.38
CA SER A 25 8.47 -22.25 3.41
C SER A 25 8.99 -22.37 4.84
N ARG A 26 10.18 -22.96 5.04
CA ARG A 26 10.79 -23.17 6.36
C ARG A 26 11.52 -21.93 6.87
N SER A 27 11.83 -20.97 6.00
CA SER A 27 12.54 -19.76 6.40
C SER A 27 11.66 -18.88 7.28
N PRO A 28 12.20 -18.15 8.28
CA PRO A 28 11.39 -17.26 9.10
C PRO A 28 10.83 -16.10 8.27
N ARG A 29 9.72 -15.49 8.70
CA ARG A 29 8.96 -14.48 7.91
C ARG A 29 9.82 -13.36 7.35
N ASN A 30 10.70 -12.81 8.19
CA ASN A 30 11.57 -11.67 7.88
C ASN A 30 13.06 -12.08 7.75
N GLY A 31 13.35 -13.35 7.44
CA GLY A 31 14.72 -13.84 7.31
C GLY A 31 15.19 -14.00 5.86
N ARG A 32 15.97 -15.06 5.62
CA ARG A 32 16.52 -15.37 4.30
C ARG A 32 15.42 -15.52 3.25
N PHE A 33 15.64 -14.89 2.11
CA PHE A 33 14.80 -15.00 0.93
C PHE A 33 15.64 -15.25 -0.31
N ILE A 34 14.98 -15.64 -1.40
CA ILE A 34 15.62 -15.90 -2.70
C ILE A 34 15.60 -14.60 -3.50
N GLU A 35 14.41 -14.00 -3.68
CA GLU A 35 14.23 -12.83 -4.52
C GLU A 35 13.03 -11.98 -4.06
N ILE A 36 13.13 -10.65 -4.26
CA ILE A 36 12.04 -9.69 -4.05
C ILE A 36 11.35 -9.44 -5.39
N ILE A 37 10.05 -9.71 -5.46
CA ILE A 37 9.23 -9.55 -6.67
C ILE A 37 8.53 -8.18 -6.70
N GLY A 38 8.25 -7.62 -5.53
CA GLY A 38 7.50 -6.37 -5.46
C GLY A 38 7.36 -5.78 -4.08
N THR A 39 6.58 -4.69 -4.00
CA THR A 39 6.29 -3.94 -2.78
C THR A 39 4.80 -3.65 -2.67
N TYR A 40 4.32 -3.64 -1.42
CA TYR A 40 2.94 -3.34 -1.07
C TYR A 40 2.90 -2.37 0.12
N GLN A 41 2.20 -1.24 -0.07
CA GLN A 41 2.05 -0.18 0.93
C GLN A 41 0.55 0.07 1.21
N PRO A 42 -0.03 -0.53 2.26
CA PRO A 42 -1.45 -0.41 2.55
C PRO A 42 -1.86 0.89 3.23
N ARG A 43 -0.91 1.74 3.63
CA ARG A 43 -1.20 2.99 4.35
C ARG A 43 -1.41 4.19 3.43
N LEU A 44 -1.06 4.05 2.16
CA LEU A 44 -1.31 5.07 1.16
C LEU A 44 -2.72 4.88 0.61
N GLU A 45 -3.42 5.97 0.35
CA GLU A 45 -4.73 6.00 -0.30
C GLU A 45 -4.54 6.68 -1.67
N PRO A 46 -4.56 5.93 -2.78
CA PRO A 46 -4.80 4.49 -2.92
C PRO A 46 -3.61 3.61 -2.51
N SER A 47 -3.88 2.36 -2.15
CA SER A 47 -2.84 1.39 -1.76
C SER A 47 -1.84 1.15 -2.89
N VAL A 48 -0.58 1.47 -2.68
CA VAL A 48 0.46 1.32 -3.71
C VAL A 48 0.89 -0.14 -3.80
N VAL A 49 0.68 -0.73 -4.98
CA VAL A 49 1.11 -2.09 -5.35
C VAL A 49 2.06 -1.97 -6.53
N LYS A 50 3.32 -2.39 -6.34
CA LYS A 50 4.31 -2.46 -7.41
C LYS A 50 4.81 -3.90 -7.49
N ILE A 51 4.49 -4.61 -8.56
CA ILE A 51 4.85 -6.01 -8.76
C ILE A 51 5.47 -6.13 -10.14
N ASP A 52 6.61 -6.82 -10.22
CA ASP A 52 7.17 -7.28 -11.48
C ASP A 52 6.41 -8.52 -11.95
N ASN A 53 5.61 -8.36 -13.02
CA ASN A 53 4.74 -9.41 -13.53
C ASN A 53 5.55 -10.55 -14.16
N ASP A 54 6.66 -10.27 -14.85
CA ASP A 54 7.49 -11.29 -15.50
C ASP A 54 8.12 -12.23 -14.47
N ARG A 55 8.68 -11.64 -13.40
CA ARG A 55 9.26 -12.41 -12.29
C ARG A 55 8.18 -13.17 -11.51
N ALA A 56 7.03 -12.55 -11.28
CA ALA A 56 5.91 -13.21 -10.62
C ALA A 56 5.46 -14.46 -11.39
N VAL A 57 5.25 -14.34 -12.71
CA VAL A 57 4.84 -15.44 -13.58
C VAL A 57 5.90 -16.53 -13.63
N HIS A 58 7.18 -16.18 -13.71
CA HIS A 58 8.28 -17.16 -13.65
C HIS A 58 8.22 -18.01 -12.37
N TRP A 59 8.05 -17.37 -11.20
CA TRP A 59 7.96 -18.09 -9.94
C TRP A 59 6.69 -18.95 -9.83
N LEU A 60 5.56 -18.48 -10.35
CA LEU A 60 4.32 -19.25 -10.41
C LEU A 60 4.46 -20.49 -11.32
N LYS A 61 5.12 -20.35 -12.47
CA LYS A 61 5.45 -21.46 -13.38
C LYS A 61 6.37 -22.50 -12.73
N ASN A 62 7.30 -22.05 -11.89
CA ASN A 62 8.17 -22.93 -11.10
C ASN A 62 7.46 -23.59 -9.90
N GLY A 63 6.15 -23.41 -9.75
CA GLY A 63 5.35 -24.04 -8.70
C GLY A 63 5.39 -23.32 -7.35
N ALA A 64 5.79 -22.04 -7.31
CA ALA A 64 5.71 -21.26 -6.09
C ALA A 64 4.25 -21.08 -5.66
N LYS A 65 3.94 -21.35 -4.38
CA LYS A 65 2.59 -21.20 -3.84
C LYS A 65 2.41 -19.81 -3.22
N PRO A 66 1.50 -18.95 -3.74
CA PRO A 66 1.21 -17.67 -3.10
C PRO A 66 0.43 -17.84 -1.79
N SER A 67 0.52 -16.82 -0.94
CA SER A 67 -0.38 -16.64 0.21
C SER A 67 -1.63 -15.86 -0.20
N GLU A 68 -2.72 -15.97 0.57
CA GLU A 68 -4.03 -15.38 0.20
C GLU A 68 -3.96 -13.88 -0.14
N THR A 69 -3.22 -13.09 0.64
CA THR A 69 -3.05 -11.66 0.36
C THR A 69 -2.22 -11.44 -0.90
N VAL A 70 -1.15 -12.21 -1.10
CA VAL A 70 -0.30 -12.09 -2.30
C VAL A 70 -1.07 -12.47 -3.55
N GLU A 71 -1.93 -13.50 -3.48
CA GLU A 71 -2.81 -13.86 -4.59
C GLU A 71 -3.74 -12.71 -4.99
N LYS A 72 -4.34 -12.01 -4.02
CA LYS A 72 -5.14 -10.81 -4.29
C LYS A 72 -4.33 -9.70 -4.96
N LEU A 73 -3.09 -9.46 -4.50
CA LEU A 73 -2.20 -8.47 -5.10
C LEU A 73 -1.81 -8.85 -6.54
N LEU A 74 -1.56 -10.13 -6.81
CA LEU A 74 -1.25 -10.63 -8.17
C LEU A 74 -2.46 -10.54 -9.11
N LYS A 75 -3.69 -10.68 -8.59
CA LYS A 75 -4.91 -10.44 -9.36
C LYS A 75 -5.07 -8.95 -9.70
N ILE A 76 -4.75 -8.06 -8.76
CA ILE A 76 -4.78 -6.61 -8.98
C ILE A 76 -3.70 -6.18 -9.99
N SER A 77 -2.51 -6.79 -9.95
CA SER A 77 -1.42 -6.44 -10.86
C SER A 77 -1.51 -7.06 -12.25
N GLY A 78 -2.44 -8.00 -12.47
CA GLY A 78 -2.59 -8.73 -13.74
C GLY A 78 -1.72 -9.98 -13.88
N ALA A 79 -0.65 -10.13 -13.09
CA ALA A 79 0.26 -11.28 -13.16
C ALA A 79 -0.43 -12.65 -12.98
N TRP A 80 -1.54 -12.69 -12.22
CA TRP A 80 -2.32 -13.91 -12.05
C TRP A 80 -3.06 -14.33 -13.32
N ALA A 81 -3.58 -13.35 -14.07
CA ALA A 81 -4.24 -13.57 -15.36
C ALA A 81 -3.23 -14.12 -16.38
N ASP A 82 -2.04 -13.50 -16.44
CA ASP A 82 -0.95 -13.93 -17.32
C ASP A 82 -0.48 -15.36 -17.04
N PHE A 83 -0.44 -15.75 -15.76
CA PHE A 83 -0.07 -17.12 -15.36
C PHE A 83 -1.13 -18.16 -15.74
N LYS A 84 -2.42 -17.82 -15.60
CA LYS A 84 -3.53 -18.74 -15.89
C LYS A 84 -3.89 -18.80 -17.36
N GLY A 85 -3.45 -17.83 -18.17
CA GLY A 85 -3.85 -17.71 -19.57
C GLY A 85 -5.30 -17.26 -19.75
N GLU A 86 -5.97 -16.86 -18.67
CA GLU A 86 -7.32 -16.31 -18.68
C GLU A 86 -7.22 -14.80 -18.61
N GLN A 87 -7.57 -14.15 -19.71
CA GLN A 87 -7.53 -12.70 -19.87
C GLN A 87 -8.48 -12.06 -18.86
N PHE A 88 -7.99 -11.08 -18.10
CA PHE A 88 -8.74 -10.42 -17.04
C PHE A 88 -10.03 -9.80 -17.60
N VAL A 89 -11.18 -10.44 -17.32
CA VAL A 89 -12.50 -9.83 -17.47
C VAL A 89 -12.74 -8.99 -16.22
N ALA A 90 -12.91 -7.68 -16.40
CA ALA A 90 -13.23 -6.77 -15.31
C ALA A 90 -14.44 -7.30 -14.51
N PRO A 91 -14.39 -7.36 -13.17
CA PRO A 91 -15.53 -7.85 -12.40
C PRO A 91 -16.71 -6.90 -12.61
N GLU A 92 -17.77 -7.39 -13.27
CA GLU A 92 -19.04 -6.69 -13.31
C GLU A 92 -19.52 -6.45 -11.87
N PRO A 93 -19.95 -5.22 -11.53
CA PRO A 93 -20.47 -4.94 -10.19
C PRO A 93 -21.68 -5.84 -9.91
N PRO A 94 -21.77 -6.47 -8.73
CA PRO A 94 -22.90 -7.34 -8.43
C PRO A 94 -24.19 -6.53 -8.42
N LYS A 95 -25.08 -6.81 -9.37
CA LYS A 95 -26.44 -6.23 -9.40
C LYS A 95 -27.13 -6.52 -8.06
N PRO A 96 -27.75 -5.51 -7.42
CA PRO A 96 -28.37 -5.66 -6.12
C PRO A 96 -29.54 -6.64 -6.20
N LYS A 97 -29.45 -7.77 -5.49
CA LYS A 97 -30.57 -8.72 -5.33
C LYS A 97 -31.56 -8.14 -4.32
N GLN A 98 -32.64 -7.53 -4.80
CA GLN A 98 -33.81 -7.19 -3.99
C GLN A 98 -34.43 -8.48 -3.46
N LYS A 99 -34.26 -8.76 -2.17
CA LYS A 99 -34.95 -9.84 -1.46
C LYS A 99 -36.18 -9.22 -0.80
N GLY A 100 -37.36 -9.65 -1.26
CA GLY A 100 -38.65 -9.09 -0.89
C GLY A 100 -38.98 -9.21 0.60
N SER A 101 -39.66 -8.18 1.11
CA SER A 101 -40.35 -8.18 2.39
C SER A 101 -41.79 -7.74 2.16
N ALA A 102 -42.68 -8.71 1.97
CA ALA A 102 -44.11 -8.51 2.11
C ALA A 102 -44.61 -9.27 3.34
N LYS A 103 -45.35 -8.52 4.18
CA LYS A 103 -46.20 -8.90 5.32
C LYS A 103 -45.59 -8.98 6.74
N LYS A 104 -45.89 -7.89 7.46
CA LYS A 104 -46.87 -7.82 8.57
C LYS A 104 -46.28 -7.81 9.99
N SER A 105 -46.27 -6.62 10.55
CA SER A 105 -46.68 -6.33 11.92
C SER A 105 -47.31 -4.94 11.91
N ALA A 106 -48.57 -4.91 12.31
CA ALA A 106 -49.35 -3.71 12.55
C ALA A 106 -49.10 -3.25 13.99
N ASP A 107 -49.38 -1.97 14.20
CA ASP A 107 -49.79 -1.35 15.47
C ASP A 107 -48.68 -1.02 16.49
N ALA A 108 -48.32 0.27 16.56
CA ALA A 108 -48.30 1.09 17.78
C ALA A 108 -47.47 2.38 17.57
N GLU A 109 -47.89 3.44 18.26
CA GLU A 109 -47.15 4.69 18.53
C GLU A 109 -47.27 5.84 17.51
N GLN A 110 -48.47 6.41 17.52
CA GLN A 110 -48.75 7.80 17.93
C GLN A 110 -47.60 8.82 17.93
N ALA A 111 -47.87 9.88 17.17
CA ALA A 111 -47.18 11.15 17.12
C ALA A 111 -47.10 11.88 18.47
N GLU A 112 -45.92 12.44 18.81
CA GLU A 112 -45.76 13.80 19.35
C GLU A 112 -44.39 14.39 18.94
N ALA A 113 -44.49 15.55 18.29
CA ALA A 113 -43.68 16.78 18.21
C ALA A 113 -42.27 16.94 18.87
N PRO A 114 -41.50 17.95 18.39
CA PRO A 114 -40.03 17.97 18.30
C PRO A 114 -39.32 18.74 19.43
N SER A 115 -38.01 18.56 19.55
CA SER A 115 -37.14 19.52 20.25
C SER A 115 -35.86 19.77 19.46
N GLU A 116 -35.93 20.80 18.62
CA GLU A 116 -34.77 21.60 18.21
C GLU A 116 -34.25 22.38 19.42
N GLN A 117 -32.96 22.24 19.73
CA GLN A 117 -32.16 23.35 20.27
C GLN A 117 -30.76 23.28 19.67
N GLU A 118 -30.58 24.08 18.62
CA GLU A 118 -29.31 24.68 18.22
C GLU A 118 -28.74 25.52 19.36
N VAL A 119 -27.46 25.35 19.66
CA VAL A 119 -26.53 26.44 20.03
C VAL A 119 -25.12 25.94 19.77
N VAL A 120 -24.42 26.52 18.80
CA VAL A 120 -23.15 27.25 18.94
C VAL A 120 -22.48 27.40 17.58
N ALA A 121 -22.69 28.55 16.95
CA ALA A 121 -21.84 29.09 15.91
C ALA A 121 -21.65 30.59 16.16
N GLU A 122 -20.47 31.08 15.78
CA GLU A 122 -19.98 32.47 15.78
C GLU A 122 -19.44 32.99 17.14
N GLU A 123 -18.26 33.61 17.22
CA GLU A 123 -17.33 34.08 16.19
C GLU A 123 -15.97 34.48 16.81
N ALA A 124 -15.05 34.85 15.91
CA ALA A 124 -13.80 35.60 16.09
C ALA A 124 -12.54 34.77 16.43
N SER A 125 -11.38 34.96 15.80
CA SER A 125 -10.92 35.76 14.66
C SER A 125 -9.46 35.32 14.43
N ASN A 126 -9.13 34.75 13.28
CA ASN A 126 -8.24 35.32 12.26
C ASN A 126 -6.81 35.74 12.68
N SER A 127 -5.85 35.21 11.91
CA SER A 127 -4.57 35.79 11.43
C SER A 127 -3.33 35.93 12.35
N GLY A 128 -2.18 35.60 11.74
CA GLY A 128 -0.80 35.93 12.13
C GLY A 128 0.01 34.66 12.44
N ASP A 129 0.65 33.98 11.48
CA ASP A 129 1.90 34.39 10.81
C ASP A 129 2.89 35.04 11.78
N ASP A 130 3.85 34.26 12.28
CA ASP A 130 5.19 34.79 12.51
C ASP A 130 6.24 33.69 12.38
N SER A 131 7.21 34.03 11.56
CA SER A 131 8.34 33.26 11.10
C SER A 131 9.49 33.44 12.07
N ASP A 132 9.72 32.50 13.00
CA ASP A 132 10.96 32.51 13.78
C ASP A 132 12.07 31.77 13.02
N SER A 133 12.75 32.57 12.23
CA SER A 133 14.07 32.32 11.66
C SER A 133 15.11 32.33 12.78
N ALA A 134 15.65 31.16 13.11
CA ALA A 134 16.86 31.04 13.93
C ALA A 134 18.00 30.43 13.10
N GLU A 135 18.98 31.28 12.80
CA GLU A 135 20.29 30.95 12.23
C GLU A 135 21.03 29.89 13.07
N PRO A 136 21.99 29.18 12.46
CA PRO A 136 23.34 29.34 13.00
C PRO A 136 24.37 29.72 11.94
N THR A 137 25.10 30.78 12.31
CA THR A 137 26.34 31.29 11.75
C THR A 137 27.50 30.29 11.83
N ASP A 138 28.28 30.26 10.75
CA ASP A 138 29.74 30.08 10.65
C ASP A 138 30.44 28.85 11.28
N ALA A 139 30.96 28.00 10.39
CA ALA A 139 32.31 27.43 10.52
C ALA A 139 32.87 27.07 9.12
N GLU A 140 33.48 28.07 8.49
CA GLU A 140 34.43 27.94 7.41
C GLU A 140 35.71 27.26 7.93
N THR A 141 36.17 26.17 7.29
CA THR A 141 37.61 25.92 7.14
C THR A 141 37.87 25.02 5.92
N ALA A 142 38.33 25.70 4.88
CA ALA A 142 39.18 25.28 3.77
C ALA A 142 39.60 23.81 3.65
N SER A 143 39.33 23.23 2.47
CA SER A 143 40.36 22.52 1.71
C SER A 143 40.01 22.54 0.22
N ALA A 144 40.66 23.43 -0.50
CA ALA A 144 40.76 23.44 -1.95
C ALA A 144 42.16 22.91 -2.30
N GLU A 145 42.26 21.90 -3.15
CA GLU A 145 43.30 21.87 -4.18
C GLU A 145 42.99 20.81 -5.26
N GLU A 146 42.95 21.32 -6.50
CA GLU A 146 43.38 20.77 -7.79
C GLU A 146 43.23 19.27 -8.11
N ALA A 147 42.49 18.90 -9.15
CA ALA A 147 42.72 19.13 -10.59
C ALA A 147 43.72 18.11 -11.19
N GLY A 148 43.36 17.66 -12.40
CA GLY A 148 43.81 16.41 -12.98
C GLY A 148 45.20 16.45 -13.61
N ALA A 149 45.70 15.24 -13.86
CA ALA A 149 46.77 14.97 -14.80
C ALA A 149 46.50 13.62 -15.48
N GLU A 150 45.68 13.65 -16.53
CA GLU A 150 45.81 12.74 -17.67
C GLU A 150 46.92 13.29 -18.56
N SER A 151 48.03 12.56 -18.74
CA SER A 151 48.83 12.51 -19.98
C SER A 151 50.05 11.61 -19.78
N GLU A 152 49.97 10.40 -20.34
CA GLU A 152 51.12 9.57 -20.66
C GLU A 152 51.06 9.30 -22.18
N GLU A 153 52.23 9.31 -22.82
CA GLU A 153 52.52 8.97 -24.23
C GLU A 153 52.61 10.13 -25.24
N ALA A 154 53.81 10.71 -25.38
CA ALA A 154 54.62 10.81 -26.61
C ALA A 154 55.94 11.56 -26.36
#